data_AF-A0AAV8TCH7-F1
#
_entry.id   AF-A0AAV8TCH7-F1
#
_cell.length_a   1.000
_cell.length_b   1.000
_cell.length_c   1.000
_cell.angle_alpha   90.00
_cell.angle_beta   90.00
_cell.angle_gamma   90.00
#
_symmetry.space_group_name_H-M   'P 1'
#
loop_
_entity.id
_entity.type
_entity.pdbx_description
1 polymer ?
#
loop_
_entity_poly.entity_id
_entity_poly.type
_entity_poly.pdbx_seq_one_letter_code
_entity_poly.pdbx_strand_id
1 'polypeptide(L)'
;MLSASLQFHQVTMSDVDIKTLKFLIAILHKLRDCMDKLSVRHCEKLLSETLMIISNVKSLYESDMMEEVILELQYLFVSGPGASNAQLSVCKPYLALFIGGLGGMEMAERDDCAKSCGVWELYHMLFREKHWALVHLAIAAFGYFAARTSCNQLWRFVPPNAALSYDIMSGKETNEERFMSELKAFLEKEKALTAIAPGHDQIESLVKEGILLKEIAQKTRIVRGEAMRCESMEIEVDNLSNKRRKLPDGISRGIELVQSGLKVIGEGLSEWQLNHLESSELHDNLLSQLSHLEKFANHLRDLAGS
;
A
#
# COMPACT_ATOMS: atom_id res chain seq x y z
N MET A 1 36.05 -6.95 -23.88
CA MET A 1 35.16 -5.91 -24.44
C MET A 1 33.69 -6.04 -23.99
N LEU A 2 33.37 -6.78 -22.92
CA LEU A 2 32.03 -6.84 -22.32
C LEU A 2 31.90 -6.05 -20.99
N SER A 3 33.01 -5.52 -20.47
CA SER A 3 33.05 -4.77 -19.20
C SER A 3 32.78 -3.27 -19.35
N ALA A 4 32.72 -2.75 -20.58
CA ALA A 4 32.46 -1.33 -20.84
C ALA A 4 30.98 -1.02 -21.16
N SER A 5 30.14 -2.05 -21.34
CA SER A 5 28.71 -1.90 -21.68
C SER A 5 27.78 -2.04 -20.48
N LEU A 6 28.32 -2.33 -19.28
CA LEU A 6 27.60 -2.17 -18.01
C LEU A 6 28.00 -0.83 -17.38
N GLN A 7 27.81 0.27 -18.13
CA GLN A 7 27.54 1.54 -17.47
C GLN A 7 26.22 1.33 -16.74
N PHE A 8 26.36 0.93 -15.48
CA PHE A 8 25.40 1.10 -14.41
C PHE A 8 24.62 2.38 -14.73
N HIS A 9 23.35 2.24 -15.10
CA HIS A 9 22.45 3.38 -15.13
C HIS A 9 22.46 3.89 -13.70
N GLN A 10 23.34 4.85 -13.41
CA GLN A 10 23.16 5.75 -12.30
C GLN A 10 21.82 6.40 -12.63
N VAL A 11 20.76 5.93 -11.97
CA VAL A 11 19.44 6.52 -12.10
C VAL A 11 19.57 7.89 -11.47
N THR A 12 20.02 8.86 -12.24
CA THR A 12 19.96 10.27 -11.87
C THR A 12 18.50 10.54 -11.56
N MET A 13 18.21 10.88 -10.31
CA MET A 13 16.86 11.23 -9.85
C MET A 13 16.20 12.17 -10.86
N SER A 14 14.95 11.88 -11.19
CA SER A 14 14.21 12.75 -12.09
C SER A 14 13.99 14.12 -11.42
N ASP A 15 13.89 15.19 -12.22
CA ASP A 15 13.51 16.52 -11.72
C ASP A 15 12.14 16.49 -11.01
N VAL A 16 11.26 15.56 -11.42
CA VAL A 16 9.96 15.31 -10.77
C VAL A 16 10.15 14.73 -9.37
N ASP A 17 11.10 13.81 -9.19
CA ASP A 17 11.37 13.17 -7.91
C ASP A 17 11.88 14.22 -6.91
N ILE A 18 12.82 15.06 -7.32
CA ILE A 18 13.36 16.15 -6.48
C ILE A 18 12.24 17.14 -6.11
N LYS A 19 11.39 17.51 -7.07
CA LYS A 19 10.24 18.40 -6.82
C LYS A 19 9.24 17.78 -5.86
N THR A 20 9.04 16.47 -5.91
CA THR A 20 8.17 15.73 -4.97
C THR A 20 8.66 15.86 -3.53
N LEU A 21 9.96 15.69 -3.29
CA LEU A 21 10.54 15.83 -1.95
C LEU A 21 10.48 17.28 -1.45
N LYS A 22 10.81 18.25 -2.31
CA LYS A 22 10.67 19.69 -1.97
C LYS A 22 9.24 20.06 -1.63
N PHE A 23 8.27 19.50 -2.35
CA PHE A 23 6.86 19.70 -2.08
C PHE A 23 6.45 19.12 -0.72
N LEU A 24 6.93 17.91 -0.38
CA LEU A 24 6.70 17.32 0.94
C LEU A 24 7.26 18.21 2.06
N ILE A 25 8.50 18.68 1.94
CA ILE A 25 9.13 19.57 2.93
C ILE A 25 8.31 20.85 3.10
N ALA A 26 7.86 21.47 2.00
CA ALA A 26 7.02 22.66 2.05
C ALA A 26 5.67 22.41 2.78
N ILE A 27 5.06 21.22 2.61
CA ILE A 27 3.86 20.84 3.36
C ILE A 27 4.17 20.72 4.85
N LEU A 28 5.29 20.07 5.22
CA LEU A 28 5.70 19.87 6.61
C LEU A 28 5.97 21.21 7.31
N HIS A 29 6.71 22.11 6.67
CA HIS A 29 6.94 23.47 7.18
C HIS A 29 5.64 24.25 7.33
N LYS A 30 4.72 24.14 6.37
CA LYS A 30 3.42 24.80 6.46
C LYS A 30 2.58 24.26 7.62
N LEU A 31 2.58 22.94 7.87
CA LEU A 31 1.90 22.33 9.00
C LEU A 31 2.48 22.77 10.35
N ARG A 32 3.79 23.07 10.38
CA ARG A 32 4.47 23.59 11.57
C ARG A 32 4.06 25.03 11.90
N ASP A 33 3.98 25.90 10.88
CA ASP A 33 3.84 27.34 11.08
C ASP A 33 2.38 27.84 11.03
N CYS A 34 1.44 27.01 10.55
CA CYS A 34 0.08 27.47 10.30
C CYS A 34 -0.85 27.33 11.50
N MET A 35 -1.51 28.43 11.88
CA MET A 35 -2.50 28.47 12.95
C MET A 35 -3.97 28.35 12.45
N ASP A 36 -4.18 28.34 11.13
CA ASP A 36 -5.53 28.25 10.54
C ASP A 36 -5.98 26.79 10.34
N LYS A 37 -7.10 26.43 10.98
CA LYS A 37 -7.62 25.05 11.01
C LYS A 37 -8.01 24.51 9.64
N LEU A 38 -8.50 25.35 8.73
CA LEU A 38 -8.95 24.91 7.40
C LEU A 38 -7.77 24.57 6.49
N SER A 39 -6.74 25.42 6.50
CA SER A 39 -5.51 25.15 5.75
C SER A 39 -4.71 23.98 6.33
N VAL A 40 -4.70 23.78 7.65
CA VAL A 40 -4.10 22.59 8.29
C VAL A 40 -4.72 21.30 7.77
N ARG A 41 -6.06 21.17 7.75
CA ARG A 41 -6.74 19.97 7.23
C ARG A 41 -6.39 19.63 5.77
N HIS A 42 -6.29 20.65 4.92
CA HIS A 42 -5.87 20.43 3.52
C HIS A 42 -4.42 19.97 3.46
N CYS A 43 -3.54 20.52 4.28
CA CYS A 43 -2.14 20.12 4.34
C CYS A 43 -1.97 18.70 4.90
N GLU A 44 -2.78 18.26 5.86
CA GLU A 44 -2.80 16.87 6.37
C GLU A 44 -3.15 15.86 5.27
N LYS A 45 -4.15 16.21 4.44
CA LYS A 45 -4.52 15.38 3.29
C LYS A 45 -3.39 15.32 2.26
N LEU A 46 -2.80 16.47 1.92
CA LEU A 46 -1.67 16.53 0.99
C LEU A 46 -0.45 15.77 1.53
N LEU A 47 -0.18 15.85 2.83
CA LEU A 47 0.87 15.09 3.49
C LEU A 47 0.63 13.59 3.32
N SER A 48 -0.58 13.13 3.62
CA SER A 48 -0.97 11.72 3.50
C SER A 48 -0.80 11.19 2.08
N GLU A 49 -1.30 11.93 1.09
CA GLU A 49 -1.19 11.57 -0.33
C GLU A 49 0.27 11.57 -0.80
N THR A 50 1.06 12.55 -0.38
CA THR A 50 2.47 12.67 -0.77
C THR A 50 3.32 11.55 -0.14
N LEU A 51 3.09 11.21 1.13
CA LEU A 51 3.73 10.05 1.78
C LEU A 51 3.38 8.74 1.07
N MET A 52 2.13 8.59 0.63
CA MET A 52 1.69 7.42 -0.15
C MET A 52 2.36 7.34 -1.52
N ILE A 53 2.55 8.47 -2.20
CA ILE A 53 3.28 8.50 -3.48
C ILE A 53 4.72 8.07 -3.24
N ILE A 54 5.39 8.64 -2.23
CA ILE A 54 6.79 8.35 -1.95
C ILE A 54 6.99 6.88 -1.53
N SER A 55 6.06 6.30 -0.76
CA SER A 55 6.13 4.87 -0.37
C SER A 55 6.15 3.90 -1.54
N ASN A 56 5.68 4.32 -2.72
CA ASN A 56 5.66 3.49 -3.93
C ASN A 56 6.78 3.80 -4.93
N VAL A 57 7.61 4.81 -4.69
CA VAL A 57 8.65 5.25 -5.63
C VAL A 57 10.03 5.13 -4.99
N LYS A 58 10.73 4.03 -5.32
CA LYS A 58 12.01 3.65 -4.68
C LYS A 58 13.11 4.71 -4.86
N SER A 59 13.21 5.34 -6.03
CA SER A 59 14.26 6.34 -6.34
C SER A 59 14.25 7.54 -5.39
N LEU A 60 13.10 7.86 -4.79
CA LEU A 60 12.99 8.98 -3.85
C LEU A 60 13.79 8.73 -2.55
N TYR A 61 13.93 7.47 -2.12
CA TYR A 61 14.67 7.11 -0.92
C TYR A 61 16.19 7.20 -1.09
N GLU A 62 16.68 7.25 -2.33
CA GLU A 62 18.10 7.40 -2.65
C GLU A 62 18.54 8.89 -2.60
N SER A 63 17.60 9.81 -2.35
CA SER A 63 17.88 11.25 -2.28
C SER A 63 18.52 11.67 -0.97
N ASP A 64 19.50 12.56 -1.03
CA ASP A 64 20.07 13.23 0.15
C ASP A 64 19.02 14.08 0.90
N MET A 65 17.98 14.56 0.20
CA MET A 65 16.87 15.30 0.83
C MET A 65 16.03 14.44 1.77
N MET A 66 16.13 13.11 1.68
CA MET A 66 15.34 12.20 2.51
C MET A 66 15.71 12.31 3.99
N GLU A 67 16.95 12.68 4.32
CA GLU A 67 17.34 12.95 5.70
C GLU A 67 16.55 14.13 6.29
N GLU A 68 16.46 15.24 5.55
CA GLU A 68 15.66 16.40 5.97
C GLU A 68 14.18 16.03 6.14
N VAL A 69 13.62 15.25 5.20
CA VAL A 69 12.23 14.75 5.30
C VAL A 69 12.02 13.94 6.57
N ILE A 70 12.93 13.03 6.92
CA ILE A 70 12.84 12.20 8.13
C ILE A 70 12.84 13.08 9.37
N LEU A 71 13.72 14.07 9.44
CA LEU A 71 13.84 14.97 10.59
C LEU A 71 12.60 15.86 10.74
N GLU A 72 12.06 16.39 9.65
CA GLU A 72 10.83 17.18 9.69
C GLU A 72 9.60 16.34 10.08
N LEU A 73 9.54 15.08 9.63
CA LEU A 73 8.50 14.14 10.06
C LEU A 73 8.65 13.79 11.55
N GLN A 74 9.86 13.52 12.03
CA GLN A 74 10.11 13.26 13.45
C GLN A 74 9.71 14.48 14.29
N TYR A 75 10.08 15.68 13.86
CA TYR A 75 9.65 16.89 14.53
C TYR A 75 8.12 17.00 14.55
N LEU A 76 7.45 16.84 13.41
CA LEU A 76 6.00 17.00 13.33
C LEU A 76 5.23 15.99 14.21
N PHE A 77 5.65 14.72 14.21
CA PHE A 77 4.90 13.63 14.87
C PHE A 77 5.35 13.31 16.30
N VAL A 78 6.60 13.63 16.69
CA VAL A 78 7.18 13.21 17.97
C VAL A 78 7.48 14.40 18.88
N SER A 79 8.19 15.41 18.38
CA SER A 79 8.77 16.48 19.23
C SER A 79 8.01 17.82 19.17
N GLY A 80 7.25 18.05 18.10
CA GLY A 80 6.59 19.31 17.78
C GLY A 80 5.14 19.39 18.24
N PRO A 81 4.42 20.48 17.89
CA PRO A 81 3.04 20.72 18.31
C PRO A 81 2.05 19.63 17.85
N GLY A 82 2.46 18.79 16.90
CA GLY A 82 1.70 17.66 16.41
C GLY A 82 1.70 16.42 17.31
N ALA A 83 2.63 16.29 18.26
CA ALA A 83 2.77 15.11 19.13
C ALA A 83 1.52 14.83 19.99
N SER A 84 0.78 15.89 20.36
CA SER A 84 -0.50 15.79 21.08
C SER A 84 -1.72 16.07 20.19
N ASN A 85 -1.53 16.30 18.88
CA ASN A 85 -2.61 16.68 17.99
C ASN A 85 -3.32 15.43 17.44
N ALA A 86 -4.56 15.21 17.90
CA ALA A 86 -5.42 14.15 17.41
C ALA A 86 -5.66 14.21 15.89
N GLN A 87 -5.47 15.38 15.25
CA GLN A 87 -5.72 15.58 13.82
C GLN A 87 -4.67 14.91 12.92
N LEU A 88 -3.41 14.83 13.37
CA LEU A 88 -2.35 14.13 12.63
C LEU A 88 -2.51 12.60 12.63
N SER A 89 -3.46 12.05 13.41
CA SER A 89 -3.77 10.62 13.41
C SER A 89 -4.12 10.08 12.02
N VAL A 90 -4.74 10.89 11.16
CA VAL A 90 -5.11 10.53 9.79
C VAL A 90 -3.89 10.26 8.90
N CYS A 91 -2.75 10.89 9.21
CA CYS A 91 -1.52 10.74 8.42
C CYS A 91 -0.70 9.50 8.83
N LYS A 92 -0.91 8.95 10.03
CA LYS A 92 -0.10 7.86 10.59
C LYS A 92 -0.08 6.57 9.75
N PRO A 93 -1.19 6.12 9.12
CA PRO A 93 -1.13 4.97 8.21
C PRO A 93 -0.14 5.18 7.06
N TYR A 94 -0.14 6.38 6.47
CA TYR A 94 0.72 6.71 5.34
C TYR A 94 2.17 6.91 5.76
N LEU A 95 2.38 7.48 6.95
CA LEU A 95 3.70 7.53 7.58
C LEU A 95 4.26 6.11 7.79
N ALA A 96 3.46 5.17 8.30
CA ALA A 96 3.90 3.79 8.48
C ALA A 96 4.36 3.16 7.14
N LEU A 97 3.57 3.33 6.07
CA LEU A 97 3.95 2.86 4.73
C LEU A 97 5.26 3.52 4.24
N PHE A 98 5.40 4.83 4.44
CA PHE A 98 6.59 5.59 4.05
C PHE A 98 7.84 5.09 4.79
N ILE A 99 7.81 4.99 6.13
CA ILE A 99 9.00 4.58 6.88
C ILE A 99 9.39 3.12 6.61
N GLY A 100 8.43 2.26 6.23
CA GLY A 100 8.74 0.92 5.74
C GLY A 100 9.64 0.93 4.51
N GLY A 101 9.49 1.94 3.64
CA GLY A 101 10.30 2.11 2.43
C GLY A 101 11.78 2.46 2.70
N LEU A 102 12.11 2.90 3.91
CA LEU A 102 13.48 3.31 4.29
C LEU A 102 14.48 2.16 4.35
N GLY A 103 14.05 0.90 4.18
CA GLY A 103 14.93 -0.26 4.28
C GLY A 103 16.09 -0.23 3.29
N GLY A 104 15.95 0.44 2.14
CA GLY A 104 17.03 0.60 1.18
C GLY A 104 18.08 1.65 1.56
N MET A 105 17.85 2.45 2.60
CA MET A 105 18.76 3.52 3.01
C MET A 105 19.79 3.02 4.02
N GLU A 106 21.02 3.52 3.90
CA GLU A 106 22.04 3.33 4.92
C GLU A 106 21.71 4.11 6.18
N MET A 107 21.66 3.40 7.31
CA MET A 107 21.40 3.93 8.64
C MET A 107 22.61 3.65 9.52
N ALA A 108 23.03 4.66 10.28
CA ALA A 108 24.17 4.50 11.18
C ALA A 108 23.68 3.95 12.52
N GLU A 109 24.36 2.91 13.02
CA GLU A 109 24.01 2.27 14.30
C GLU A 109 24.66 2.94 15.51
N ARG A 110 24.54 4.27 15.59
CA ARG A 110 25.14 5.09 16.62
C ARG A 110 24.17 6.16 17.11
N ASP A 111 24.24 6.47 18.39
CA ASP A 111 23.30 7.36 19.07
C ASP A 111 23.41 8.84 18.62
N ASP A 112 24.51 9.21 17.95
CA ASP A 112 24.75 10.57 17.46
C ASP A 112 24.18 10.83 16.05
N CYS A 113 23.60 9.81 15.39
CA CYS A 113 23.04 9.96 14.05
C CYS A 113 21.59 10.43 14.11
N ALA A 114 21.38 11.73 13.87
CA ALA A 114 20.04 12.34 13.90
C ALA A 114 19.03 11.62 12.99
N LYS A 115 19.44 11.24 11.78
CA LYS A 115 18.59 10.47 10.84
C LYS A 115 18.12 9.15 11.44
N SER A 116 19.05 8.33 11.95
CA SER A 116 18.72 7.00 12.50
C SER A 116 17.90 7.12 13.77
N CYS A 117 18.26 8.03 14.68
CA CYS A 117 17.46 8.36 15.85
C CYS A 117 16.04 8.81 15.46
N GLY A 118 15.91 9.64 14.42
CA GLY A 118 14.61 10.09 13.93
C GLY A 118 13.72 8.95 13.45
N VAL A 119 14.29 7.98 12.72
CA VAL A 119 13.55 6.78 12.29
C VAL A 119 13.15 5.91 13.48
N TRP A 120 14.05 5.70 14.45
CA TRP A 120 13.73 4.96 15.68
C TRP A 120 12.54 5.56 16.41
N GLU A 121 12.56 6.87 16.62
CA GLU A 121 11.49 7.59 17.31
C GLU A 121 10.15 7.54 16.56
N LEU A 122 10.17 7.60 15.23
CA LEU A 122 8.97 7.45 14.41
C LEU A 122 8.35 6.04 14.54
N TYR A 123 9.17 4.98 14.51
CA TYR A 123 8.68 3.63 14.79
C TYR A 123 8.17 3.49 16.24
N HIS A 124 8.89 4.07 17.21
CA HIS A 124 8.46 4.04 18.60
C HIS A 124 7.08 4.69 18.80
N MET A 125 6.84 5.83 18.14
CA MET A 125 5.55 6.51 18.13
C MET A 125 4.46 5.61 17.55
N LEU A 126 4.70 4.98 16.39
CA LEU A 126 3.73 4.11 15.74
C LEU A 126 3.43 2.84 16.54
N PHE A 127 4.41 2.25 17.20
CA PHE A 127 4.21 1.08 18.07
C PHE A 127 3.44 1.40 19.36
N ARG A 128 3.40 2.68 19.76
CA ARG A 128 2.61 3.17 20.89
C ARG A 128 1.19 3.59 20.51
N GLU A 129 0.78 3.41 19.26
CA GLU A 129 -0.58 3.70 18.85
C GLU A 129 -1.60 2.81 19.56
N LYS A 130 -2.76 3.40 19.86
CA LYS A 130 -3.87 2.74 20.52
C LYS A 130 -4.72 1.90 19.57
N HIS A 131 -4.76 2.30 18.30
CA HIS A 131 -5.60 1.67 17.30
C HIS A 131 -4.92 0.42 16.75
N TRP A 132 -5.52 -0.75 16.97
CA TRP A 132 -4.94 -2.05 16.59
C TRP A 132 -4.51 -2.10 15.11
N ALA A 133 -5.31 -1.57 14.19
CA ALA A 133 -4.95 -1.61 12.76
C ALA A 133 -3.71 -0.77 12.45
N LEU A 134 -3.49 0.35 13.17
CA LEU A 134 -2.29 1.16 12.99
C LEU A 134 -1.06 0.44 13.51
N VAL A 135 -1.18 -0.21 14.67
CA VAL A 135 -0.12 -1.04 15.24
C VAL A 135 0.25 -2.18 14.29
N HIS A 136 -0.73 -2.90 13.75
CA HIS A 136 -0.48 -3.96 12.77
C HIS A 136 0.18 -3.44 11.49
N LEU A 137 -0.22 -2.27 11.02
CA LEU A 137 0.41 -1.63 9.86
C LEU A 137 1.86 -1.22 10.17
N ALA A 138 2.14 -0.71 11.37
CA ALA A 138 3.48 -0.39 11.83
C ALA A 138 4.38 -1.64 11.91
N ILE A 139 3.85 -2.76 12.41
CA ILE A 139 4.55 -4.05 12.43
C ILE A 139 4.85 -4.53 11.01
N ALA A 140 3.86 -4.45 10.10
CA ALA A 140 4.05 -4.85 8.71
C ALA A 140 5.11 -3.97 8.01
N ALA A 141 5.06 -2.66 8.21
CA ALA A 141 6.05 -1.72 7.72
C ALA A 141 7.45 -1.98 8.29
N PHE A 142 7.54 -2.27 9.60
CA PHE A 142 8.80 -2.63 10.24
C PHE A 142 9.36 -3.94 9.69
N GLY A 143 8.53 -4.97 9.49
CA GLY A 143 8.96 -6.22 8.85
C GLY A 143 9.46 -6.00 7.42
N TYR A 144 8.79 -5.12 6.66
CA TYR A 144 9.22 -4.76 5.30
C TYR A 144 10.58 -4.03 5.30
N PHE A 145 10.78 -3.11 6.25
CA PHE A 145 12.05 -2.41 6.48
C PHE A 145 13.17 -3.37 6.91
N ALA A 146 12.92 -4.19 7.93
CA ALA A 146 13.87 -5.14 8.52
C ALA A 146 14.38 -6.16 7.49
N ALA A 147 13.52 -6.60 6.56
CA ALA A 147 13.89 -7.52 5.49
C ALA A 147 14.83 -6.90 4.42
N ARG A 148 15.05 -5.58 4.43
CA ARG A 148 15.79 -4.85 3.38
C ARG A 148 16.96 -4.04 3.90
N THR A 149 16.93 -3.66 5.17
CA THR A 149 17.99 -2.86 5.77
C THR A 149 19.24 -3.67 6.02
N SER A 150 20.39 -2.98 5.97
CA SER A 150 21.67 -3.49 6.41
C SER A 150 21.90 -3.32 7.93
N CYS A 151 20.94 -2.74 8.66
CA CYS A 151 21.01 -2.63 10.12
C CYS A 151 20.92 -4.01 10.79
N ASN A 152 21.87 -4.28 11.67
CA ASN A 152 21.89 -5.40 12.60
C ASN A 152 21.20 -5.04 13.93
N GLN A 153 21.25 -3.78 14.35
CA GLN A 153 20.64 -3.31 15.61
C GLN A 153 19.15 -2.97 15.46
N LEU A 154 18.37 -3.87 14.85
CA LEU A 154 16.93 -3.71 14.60
C LEU A 154 16.11 -3.44 15.86
N TRP A 155 16.61 -3.87 17.02
CA TRP A 155 15.98 -3.62 18.30
C TRP A 155 15.88 -2.15 18.70
N ARG A 156 16.75 -1.28 18.15
CA ARG A 156 16.72 0.17 18.40
C ARG A 156 15.47 0.86 17.85
N PHE A 157 14.77 0.19 16.94
CA PHE A 157 13.55 0.69 16.30
C PHE A 157 12.29 0.34 17.11
N VAL A 158 12.43 -0.38 18.22
CA VAL A 158 11.33 -0.84 19.07
C VAL A 158 11.43 -0.15 20.44
N PRO A 159 10.32 0.38 21.02
CA PRO A 159 10.39 1.19 22.24
C PRO A 159 11.17 0.53 23.38
N PRO A 160 11.92 1.27 24.21
CA PRO A 160 12.66 0.70 25.34
C PRO A 160 11.75 0.03 26.40
N ASN A 161 10.49 0.44 26.52
CA ASN A 161 9.51 -0.24 27.36
C ASN A 161 8.91 -1.50 26.71
N ALA A 162 9.22 -1.74 25.44
CA ALA A 162 9.07 -2.98 24.72
C ALA A 162 10.35 -3.83 24.73
N ALA A 163 11.37 -3.40 25.49
CA ALA A 163 12.66 -4.06 25.51
C ALA A 163 12.50 -5.53 25.92
N LEU A 164 12.76 -6.40 24.95
CA LEU A 164 14.00 -7.15 25.01
C LEU A 164 14.77 -7.04 23.70
N SER A 165 16.05 -6.69 23.82
CA SER A 165 17.10 -7.42 23.10
C SER A 165 18.53 -7.18 23.58
N TYR A 166 18.78 -6.16 24.42
CA TYR A 166 20.12 -5.89 24.91
C TYR A 166 20.12 -5.81 26.44
N ASP A 167 20.55 -6.89 27.07
CA ASP A 167 21.01 -6.81 28.45
C ASP A 167 22.39 -6.14 28.44
N ILE A 168 22.41 -4.83 28.69
CA ILE A 168 23.63 -4.01 28.81
C ILE A 168 24.63 -4.66 29.80
N MET A 169 24.14 -5.47 30.75
CA MET A 169 24.96 -6.14 31.76
C MET A 169 25.52 -7.51 31.32
N SER A 170 24.93 -8.21 30.34
CA SER A 170 25.42 -9.52 29.88
C SER A 170 25.94 -9.58 28.45
N GLY A 171 25.72 -8.53 27.64
CA GLY A 171 26.31 -8.41 26.29
C GLY A 171 25.92 -9.53 25.32
N LYS A 172 24.81 -10.23 25.60
CA LYS A 172 24.39 -11.41 24.83
C LYS A 172 23.21 -11.05 23.93
N GLU A 173 23.42 -11.17 22.63
CA GLU A 173 22.41 -10.97 21.58
C GLU A 173 21.20 -11.89 21.84
N THR A 174 20.01 -11.32 21.97
CA THR A 174 18.78 -12.11 22.12
C THR A 174 18.40 -12.79 20.82
N ASN A 175 17.96 -14.05 20.89
CA ASN A 175 17.41 -14.76 19.74
C ASN A 175 16.09 -14.14 19.24
N GLU A 176 15.82 -14.31 17.94
CA GLU A 176 14.63 -13.79 17.24
C GLU A 176 13.31 -14.13 17.95
N GLU A 177 13.18 -15.35 18.45
CA GLU A 177 11.97 -15.81 19.17
C GLU A 177 11.69 -15.02 20.45
N ARG A 178 12.74 -14.62 21.17
CA ARG A 178 12.60 -13.82 22.41
C ARG A 178 12.26 -12.37 22.08
N PHE A 179 12.85 -11.81 21.04
CA PHE A 179 12.45 -10.49 20.52
C PHE A 179 10.96 -10.48 20.12
N MET A 180 10.51 -11.47 19.35
CA MET A 180 9.10 -11.57 18.92
C MET A 180 8.14 -11.75 20.09
N SER A 181 8.52 -12.54 21.10
CA SER A 181 7.69 -12.76 22.30
C SER A 181 7.51 -11.49 23.13
N GLU A 182 8.53 -10.65 23.19
CA GLU A 182 8.54 -9.44 24.02
C GLU A 182 7.92 -8.25 23.29
N LEU A 183 8.16 -8.14 21.99
CA LEU A 183 7.39 -7.25 21.12
C LEU A 183 5.90 -7.56 21.26
N LYS A 184 5.51 -8.84 21.26
CA LYS A 184 4.12 -9.24 21.49
C LYS A 184 3.62 -8.81 22.89
N ALA A 185 4.38 -9.09 23.94
CA ALA A 185 4.02 -8.74 25.32
C ALA A 185 3.86 -7.21 25.51
N PHE A 186 4.71 -6.43 24.86
CA PHE A 186 4.61 -4.97 24.84
C PHE A 186 3.32 -4.49 24.18
N LEU A 187 3.00 -4.99 23.00
CA LEU A 187 1.78 -4.62 22.28
C LEU A 187 0.53 -5.00 23.06
N GLU A 188 0.55 -6.15 23.74
CA GLU A 188 -0.53 -6.58 24.64
C GLU A 188 -0.65 -5.67 25.87
N LYS A 189 0.47 -5.21 26.44
CA LYS A 189 0.50 -4.26 27.57
C LYS A 189 -0.02 -2.88 27.17
N GLU A 190 0.42 -2.32 26.04
CA GLU A 190 -0.10 -1.04 25.53
C GLU A 190 -1.60 -1.14 25.25
N LYS A 191 -2.06 -2.24 24.66
CA LYS A 191 -3.49 -2.53 24.47
C LYS A 191 -4.25 -2.60 25.81
N ALA A 192 -3.64 -3.14 26.87
CA ALA A 192 -4.24 -3.19 28.20
C ALA A 192 -4.30 -1.82 28.89
N LEU A 193 -3.30 -0.95 28.68
CA LEU A 193 -3.27 0.42 29.19
C LEU A 193 -4.33 1.33 28.55
N THR A 194 -4.92 0.90 27.42
CA THR A 194 -6.02 1.58 26.73
C THR A 194 -7.44 1.28 27.21
N ALA A 195 -7.63 0.71 28.40
CA ALA A 195 -8.95 0.61 29.03
C ALA A 195 -9.52 1.98 29.52
N ILE A 196 -9.27 3.06 28.77
CA ILE A 196 -9.97 4.34 28.94
C ILE A 196 -11.12 4.33 27.94
N ALA A 197 -12.34 4.47 28.45
CA ALA A 197 -13.56 4.55 27.65
C ALA A 197 -13.37 5.55 26.50
N PRO A 198 -13.78 5.20 25.25
CA PRO A 198 -13.63 6.09 24.11
C PRO A 198 -14.31 7.44 24.39
N GLY A 199 -13.62 8.53 24.10
CA GLY A 199 -14.15 9.88 24.28
C GLY A 199 -15.36 10.13 23.40
N HIS A 200 -16.30 10.96 23.88
CA HIS A 200 -17.56 11.27 23.21
C HIS A 200 -17.40 11.61 21.71
N ASP A 201 -16.37 12.40 21.37
CA ASP A 201 -16.12 12.86 19.99
C ASP A 201 -15.64 11.72 19.07
N GLN A 202 -14.94 10.71 19.61
CA GLN A 202 -14.52 9.52 18.85
C GLN A 202 -15.71 8.60 18.59
N ILE A 203 -16.60 8.43 19.59
CA ILE A 203 -17.85 7.68 19.43
C ILE A 203 -18.72 8.36 18.38
N GLU A 204 -18.83 9.68 18.40
CA GLU A 204 -19.62 10.44 17.43
C GLU A 204 -19.07 10.27 16.00
N SER A 205 -17.74 10.31 15.83
CA SER A 205 -17.09 10.06 14.53
C SER A 205 -17.36 8.63 14.03
N LEU A 206 -17.21 7.63 14.89
CA LEU A 206 -17.47 6.23 14.56
C LEU A 206 -18.94 5.96 14.24
N VAL A 207 -19.86 6.64 14.92
CA VAL A 207 -21.30 6.58 14.62
C VAL A 207 -21.57 7.17 13.24
N LYS A 208 -20.97 8.32 12.90
CA LYS A 208 -21.10 8.93 11.58
C LYS A 208 -20.55 8.04 10.47
N GLU A 209 -19.37 7.45 10.67
CA GLU A 209 -18.78 6.49 9.73
C GLU A 209 -19.62 5.22 9.60
N GLY A 210 -20.14 4.70 10.71
CA GLY A 210 -21.01 3.53 10.73
C GLY A 210 -22.35 3.77 10.01
N ILE A 211 -22.92 4.97 10.13
CA ILE A 211 -24.11 5.40 9.38
C ILE A 211 -23.79 5.47 7.89
N LEU A 212 -22.66 6.11 7.51
CA LEU A 212 -22.25 6.19 6.11
C LEU A 212 -22.01 4.80 5.50
N LEU A 213 -21.36 3.91 6.23
CA LEU A 213 -21.14 2.53 5.80
C LEU A 213 -22.45 1.76 5.65
N LYS A 214 -23.39 1.95 6.59
CA LYS A 214 -24.74 1.37 6.52
C LYS A 214 -25.50 1.88 5.30
N GLU A 215 -25.43 3.17 5.00
CA GLU A 215 -26.05 3.75 3.80
C GLU A 215 -25.43 3.22 2.52
N ILE A 216 -24.10 3.10 2.45
CA ILE A 216 -23.41 2.52 1.30
C ILE A 216 -23.83 1.06 1.13
N ALA A 217 -23.81 0.25 2.19
CA ALA A 217 -24.22 -1.15 2.14
C ALA A 217 -25.71 -1.31 1.74
N GLN A 218 -26.59 -0.43 2.21
CA GLN A 218 -28.00 -0.41 1.82
C GLN A 218 -28.17 0.01 0.36
N LYS A 219 -27.44 1.02 -0.12
CA LYS A 219 -27.42 1.43 -1.53
C LYS A 219 -26.91 0.32 -2.43
N THR A 220 -25.84 -0.38 -2.05
CA THR A 220 -25.35 -1.56 -2.79
C THR A 220 -26.39 -2.69 -2.82
N ARG A 221 -27.19 -2.85 -1.77
CA ARG A 221 -28.29 -3.81 -1.72
C ARG A 221 -29.48 -3.40 -2.61
N ILE A 222 -29.78 -2.09 -2.71
CA ILE A 222 -30.84 -1.54 -3.56
C ILE A 222 -30.45 -1.60 -5.04
N VAL A 223 -29.20 -1.25 -5.39
CA VAL A 223 -28.68 -1.38 -6.76
C VAL A 223 -28.71 -2.84 -7.23
N ARG A 224 -28.50 -3.80 -6.32
CA ARG A 224 -28.67 -5.24 -6.60
C ARG A 224 -30.14 -5.65 -6.76
N GLY A 225 -31.07 -4.94 -6.10
CA GLY A 225 -32.52 -5.17 -6.21
C GLY A 225 -33.16 -4.54 -7.45
N GLU A 226 -32.64 -3.40 -7.93
CA GLU A 226 -33.14 -2.72 -9.13
C GLU A 226 -32.67 -3.39 -10.43
N ALA A 227 -31.51 -4.05 -10.42
CA ALA A 227 -31.10 -4.96 -11.50
C ALA A 227 -31.95 -6.26 -11.55
N MET A 228 -32.78 -6.51 -10.54
CA MET A 228 -33.65 -7.69 -10.40
C MET A 228 -35.14 -7.32 -10.53
N ARG A 229 -35.45 -6.17 -11.15
CA ARG A 229 -36.82 -5.71 -11.39
C ARG A 229 -37.16 -5.75 -12.89
N CYS A 230 -36.96 -6.90 -13.50
CA CYS A 230 -37.61 -7.26 -14.76
C CYS A 230 -38.38 -8.56 -14.49
N GLU A 231 -39.70 -8.41 -14.35
CA GLU A 231 -40.76 -9.43 -14.27
C GLU A 231 -40.58 -10.58 -13.27
N SER A 232 -41.15 -10.40 -12.07
CA SER A 232 -41.53 -11.52 -11.21
C SER A 232 -42.79 -12.20 -11.77
N MET A 233 -42.65 -13.38 -12.37
CA MET A 233 -43.70 -14.40 -12.34
C MET A 233 -43.30 -15.46 -11.32
N GLU A 234 -44.20 -15.69 -10.38
CA GLU A 234 -44.16 -16.77 -9.40
C GLU A 234 -44.10 -18.13 -10.10
N ILE A 235 -43.13 -18.98 -9.76
CA ILE A 235 -43.28 -20.43 -9.90
C ILE A 235 -42.74 -21.08 -8.62
N GLU A 236 -43.60 -21.90 -8.03
CA GLU A 236 -43.44 -22.67 -6.82
C GLU A 236 -42.22 -23.62 -6.83
N VAL A 237 -41.83 -23.96 -5.61
CA VAL A 237 -40.78 -24.88 -5.19
C VAL A 237 -40.96 -26.26 -5.82
N ASP A 238 -39.92 -26.80 -6.46
CA ASP A 238 -39.52 -28.21 -6.27
C ASP A 238 -38.14 -28.58 -6.84
N ASN A 239 -37.46 -29.42 -6.06
CA ASN A 239 -36.40 -30.39 -6.40
C ASN A 239 -34.98 -29.97 -6.84
N LEU A 240 -34.04 -30.42 -6.01
CA LEU A 240 -32.62 -30.66 -6.27
C LEU A 240 -32.41 -31.53 -7.53
N SER A 241 -31.63 -31.04 -8.49
CA SER A 241 -30.50 -31.76 -9.14
C SER A 241 -29.98 -31.02 -10.37
N ASN A 242 -28.65 -30.84 -10.42
CA ASN A 242 -27.83 -30.52 -11.59
C ASN A 242 -28.39 -29.54 -12.64
N LYS A 243 -28.22 -28.23 -12.41
CA LYS A 243 -28.22 -27.25 -13.51
C LYS A 243 -26.92 -26.47 -13.49
N ARG A 244 -26.03 -26.77 -14.44
CA ARG A 244 -24.90 -25.90 -14.80
C ARG A 244 -25.46 -24.50 -15.09
N ARG A 245 -24.90 -23.50 -14.43
CA ARG A 245 -25.30 -22.11 -14.63
C ARG A 245 -24.70 -21.66 -15.95
N LYS A 246 -25.54 -21.52 -16.99
CA LYS A 246 -25.18 -20.80 -18.20
C LYS A 246 -24.66 -19.41 -17.83
N LEU A 247 -23.59 -18.99 -18.49
CA LEU A 247 -23.03 -17.66 -18.32
C LEU A 247 -24.09 -16.61 -18.68
N PRO A 248 -24.24 -15.51 -17.93
CA PRO A 248 -25.20 -14.45 -18.26
C PRO A 248 -25.04 -13.98 -19.71
N ASP A 249 -26.14 -13.73 -20.41
CA ASP A 249 -26.17 -13.46 -21.86
C ASP A 249 -25.22 -12.33 -22.30
N GLY A 250 -25.01 -11.33 -21.45
CA GLY A 250 -24.06 -10.25 -21.70
C GLY A 250 -22.59 -10.71 -21.76
N ILE A 251 -22.22 -11.73 -20.97
CA ILE A 251 -20.88 -12.30 -20.97
C ILE A 251 -20.69 -13.22 -22.19
N SER A 252 -21.69 -14.01 -22.55
CA SER A 252 -21.68 -14.83 -23.79
C SER A 252 -21.49 -13.96 -25.02
N ARG A 253 -22.22 -12.84 -25.11
CA ARG A 253 -22.09 -11.86 -26.19
C ARG A 253 -20.72 -11.17 -26.20
N GLY A 254 -20.14 -10.90 -25.03
CA GLY A 254 -18.78 -10.40 -24.91
C GLY A 254 -17.73 -11.37 -25.47
N ILE A 255 -17.87 -12.67 -25.19
CA ILE A 255 -16.97 -13.71 -25.71
C ILE A 255 -17.09 -13.83 -27.24
N GLU A 256 -18.29 -13.76 -27.80
CA GLU A 256 -18.52 -13.75 -29.25
C GLU A 256 -17.84 -12.54 -29.94
N LEU A 257 -17.92 -11.34 -29.34
CA LEU A 257 -17.27 -10.14 -29.86
C LEU A 257 -15.74 -10.26 -29.84
N VAL A 258 -15.18 -10.82 -28.77
CA VAL A 258 -13.73 -11.09 -28.68
C VAL A 258 -13.28 -12.04 -29.78
N GLN A 259 -14.05 -13.10 -30.05
CA GLN A 259 -13.73 -14.08 -31.08
C GLN A 259 -13.83 -13.52 -32.49
N SER A 260 -14.86 -12.71 -32.73
CA SER A 260 -14.97 -11.97 -33.99
C SER A 260 -13.80 -11.01 -34.18
N GLY A 261 -13.40 -10.28 -33.13
CA GLY A 261 -12.25 -9.38 -33.17
C GLY A 261 -10.93 -10.10 -33.43
N LEU A 262 -10.67 -11.20 -32.73
CA LEU A 262 -9.46 -12.03 -32.93
C LEU A 262 -9.39 -12.59 -34.35
N LYS A 263 -10.52 -13.00 -34.91
CA LYS A 263 -10.58 -13.48 -36.31
C LYS A 263 -10.20 -12.38 -37.30
N VAL A 264 -10.76 -11.18 -37.14
CA VAL A 264 -10.45 -10.02 -38.01
C VAL A 264 -8.97 -9.64 -37.91
N ILE A 265 -8.38 -9.69 -36.71
CA ILE A 265 -6.95 -9.41 -36.51
C ILE A 265 -6.09 -10.49 -37.18
N GLY A 266 -6.48 -11.77 -37.07
CA GLY A 266 -5.78 -12.88 -37.73
C GLY A 266 -5.83 -12.81 -39.26
N GLU A 267 -6.97 -12.41 -39.82
CA GLU A 267 -7.13 -12.15 -41.26
C GLU A 267 -6.23 -10.99 -41.70
N GLY A 268 -6.22 -9.87 -40.97
CA GLY A 268 -5.35 -8.73 -41.26
C GLY A 268 -3.86 -9.04 -41.13
N LEU A 269 -3.45 -9.90 -40.20
CA LEU A 269 -2.07 -10.38 -40.09
C LEU A 269 -1.67 -11.31 -41.24
N SER A 270 -2.62 -12.11 -41.74
CA SER A 270 -2.39 -12.97 -42.91
C SER A 270 -2.22 -12.14 -44.19
N GLU A 271 -3.00 -11.07 -44.33
CA GLU A 271 -2.84 -10.08 -45.41
C GLU A 271 -1.55 -9.25 -45.28
N TRP A 272 -1.11 -8.95 -44.06
CA TRP A 272 0.13 -8.23 -43.81
C TRP A 272 1.38 -9.03 -44.25
N GLN A 273 1.37 -10.36 -44.08
CA GLN A 273 2.46 -11.24 -44.53
C GLN A 273 2.61 -11.27 -46.06
N LEU A 274 1.50 -11.21 -46.80
CA LEU A 274 1.49 -11.19 -48.26
C LEU A 274 2.16 -9.94 -48.84
N ASN A 275 2.23 -8.85 -48.06
CA ASN A 275 2.71 -7.54 -48.52
C ASN A 275 4.11 -7.16 -48.00
N HIS A 276 4.67 -7.86 -47.01
CA HIS A 276 5.97 -7.52 -46.41
C HIS A 276 6.83 -8.76 -46.07
N LEU A 277 7.88 -8.99 -46.87
CA LEU A 277 8.80 -10.14 -46.78
C LEU A 277 9.91 -10.03 -45.71
N GLU A 278 10.10 -8.88 -45.06
CA GLU A 278 11.32 -8.60 -44.26
C GLU A 278 11.16 -8.79 -42.74
N SER A 279 10.02 -9.25 -42.23
CA SER A 279 9.77 -9.36 -40.79
C SER A 279 9.02 -10.64 -40.36
N SER A 280 9.49 -11.81 -40.82
CA SER A 280 8.89 -13.13 -40.50
C SER A 280 8.83 -13.40 -38.99
N GLU A 281 9.87 -13.04 -38.23
CA GLU A 281 9.95 -13.38 -36.80
C GLU A 281 8.91 -12.63 -35.95
N LEU A 282 8.66 -11.35 -36.24
CA LEU A 282 7.59 -10.59 -35.55
C LEU A 282 6.20 -11.09 -35.93
N HIS A 283 6.02 -11.50 -37.19
CA HIS A 283 4.77 -12.08 -37.69
C HIS A 283 4.45 -13.42 -37.01
N ASP A 284 5.44 -14.31 -36.95
CA ASP A 284 5.33 -15.62 -36.30
C ASP A 284 5.05 -15.48 -34.79
N ASN A 285 5.70 -14.52 -34.12
CA ASN A 285 5.45 -14.22 -32.71
C ASN A 285 4.03 -13.68 -32.48
N LEU A 286 3.55 -12.76 -33.32
CA LEU A 286 2.18 -12.21 -33.20
C LEU A 286 1.11 -13.27 -33.45
N LEU A 287 1.30 -14.14 -34.46
CA LEU A 287 0.41 -15.27 -34.72
C LEU A 287 0.39 -16.26 -33.56
N SER A 288 1.56 -16.57 -32.98
CA SER A 288 1.66 -17.43 -31.80
C SER A 288 0.83 -16.85 -30.64
N GLN A 289 1.01 -15.57 -30.30
CA GLN A 289 0.25 -14.89 -29.24
C GLN A 289 -1.26 -14.86 -29.53
N LEU A 290 -1.66 -14.60 -30.77
CA LEU A 290 -3.06 -14.59 -31.17
C LEU A 290 -3.70 -15.97 -31.05
N SER A 291 -2.97 -17.04 -31.41
CA SER A 291 -3.44 -18.43 -31.25
C SER A 291 -3.65 -18.81 -29.78
N HIS A 292 -2.86 -18.27 -28.86
CA HIS A 292 -3.04 -18.48 -27.43
C HIS A 292 -4.30 -17.77 -26.90
N LEU A 293 -4.53 -16.54 -27.36
CA LEU A 293 -5.74 -15.77 -27.03
C LEU A 293 -7.01 -16.44 -27.59
N GLU A 294 -6.95 -16.98 -28.81
CA GLU A 294 -8.06 -17.69 -29.43
C GLU A 294 -8.41 -18.98 -28.67
N LYS A 295 -7.40 -19.77 -28.25
CA LYS A 295 -7.59 -20.95 -27.40
C LYS A 295 -8.24 -20.60 -26.07
N PHE A 296 -7.82 -19.49 -25.44
CA PHE A 296 -8.41 -19.02 -24.20
C PHE A 296 -9.87 -18.58 -24.39
N ALA A 297 -10.16 -17.84 -25.46
CA ALA A 297 -11.52 -17.42 -25.79
C ALA A 297 -12.45 -18.61 -26.08
N ASN A 298 -11.95 -19.65 -26.76
CA ASN A 298 -12.70 -20.89 -27.01
C ASN A 298 -12.98 -21.64 -25.70
N HIS A 299 -11.99 -21.72 -24.80
CA HIS A 299 -12.18 -22.33 -23.48
C HIS A 299 -13.25 -21.62 -22.66
N LEU A 300 -13.29 -20.28 -22.69
CA LEU A 300 -14.35 -19.49 -22.05
C LEU A 300 -15.73 -19.74 -22.67
N ARG A 301 -15.80 -19.97 -23.99
CA ARG A 301 -17.04 -20.33 -24.69
C ARG A 301 -17.53 -21.72 -24.30
N ASP A 302 -16.63 -22.69 -24.18
CA ASP A 302 -16.96 -24.05 -23.77
C ASP A 302 -17.47 -24.10 -22.33
N LEU A 303 -16.92 -23.24 -21.46
CA LEU A 303 -17.43 -23.00 -20.11
C LEU A 303 -18.82 -22.32 -20.10
N ALA A 304 -19.16 -21.56 -21.14
CA ALA A 304 -20.46 -20.90 -21.30
C ALA A 304 -21.53 -21.79 -21.94
N GLY A 305 -21.12 -22.77 -22.76
CA GLY A 305 -22.00 -23.70 -23.50
C GLY A 305 -22.25 -25.06 -22.84
N SER A 306 -21.66 -25.32 -21.66
CA SER A 306 -21.78 -26.58 -20.92
C SER A 306 -22.86 -26.55 -19.85
#